data_AF-A0A5K1K2Z1-F1
#
_entry.id   AF-A0A5K1K2Z1-F1
#
_cell.length_a   1.000
_cell.length_b   1.000
_cell.length_c   1.000
_cell.angle_alpha   90.00
_cell.angle_beta   90.00
_cell.angle_gamma   90.00
#
_symmetry.space_group_name_H-M   'P 1'
#
loop_
_entity.id
_entity.type
_entity.pdbx_description
1 polymer ?
#
loop_
_entity_poly.entity_id
_entity_poly.type
_entity_poly.pdbx_seq_one_letter_code
_entity_poly.pdbx_strand_id
1 'polypeptide(L)'
;MAGPPRLPDNFLQCRGSGTETRHPIRLYSRYVDRIHVLFRFIAEESRDLIQRHLSANPDPMNDNVIGYNNKRCWPCDCRMRLIKHDVNLGQAVFWNVKQSLPRSLTTIEWDDTFVSVYSKDNPQLLFSMCGFEIRMLPKIRTLNGEQFSLKDAVWNLTNEQTKERTAQAFLRVSDEGVWQFNNRIRQVLMSSCSTTFSKIVNKWNTALIRLMTYYREAVVNTNELLDALVTQAV
;
A
#
# COMPACT_ATOMS: atom_id res chain seq x y z
N MET A 1 13.83 17.25 -3.11
CA MET A 1 12.60 16.72 -3.73
C MET A 1 11.84 17.78 -4.52
N ALA A 2 11.62 19.01 -4.02
CA ALA A 2 10.86 20.03 -4.75
C ALA A 2 11.59 20.75 -5.90
N GLY A 3 12.86 20.42 -6.17
CA GLY A 3 13.70 21.19 -7.10
C GLY A 3 14.07 22.59 -6.59
N PRO A 4 14.82 23.38 -7.39
CA PRO A 4 15.13 24.77 -7.08
C PRO A 4 13.90 25.68 -7.30
N PRO A 5 13.78 26.80 -6.56
CA PRO A 5 12.58 27.64 -6.58
C PRO A 5 12.28 28.27 -7.95
N ARG A 6 13.30 28.44 -8.80
CA ARG A 6 13.13 29.01 -10.15
C ARG A 6 12.47 28.06 -11.15
N LEU A 7 12.56 26.76 -10.92
CA LEU A 7 11.98 25.75 -11.78
C LEU A 7 11.70 24.51 -10.92
N PRO A 8 10.52 24.43 -10.29
CA PRO A 8 10.17 23.34 -9.40
C PRO A 8 10.07 22.02 -10.18
N ASP A 9 10.41 20.92 -9.51
CA ASP A 9 10.30 19.59 -10.09
C ASP A 9 8.85 19.07 -9.94
N ASN A 10 8.35 18.31 -10.93
CA ASN A 10 7.03 17.69 -10.83
C ASN A 10 7.02 16.51 -9.85
N PHE A 11 5.82 16.01 -9.52
CA PHE A 11 5.65 14.88 -8.61
C PHE A 11 6.47 13.65 -9.05
N LEU A 12 7.30 13.16 -8.12
CA LEU A 12 8.22 12.02 -8.30
C LEU A 12 9.27 12.20 -9.40
N GLN A 13 9.51 13.43 -9.87
CA GLN A 13 10.59 13.73 -10.79
C GLN A 13 11.79 14.30 -10.04
N CYS A 14 12.98 13.85 -10.42
CA CYS A 14 14.25 14.40 -9.98
C CYS A 14 15.06 14.78 -11.21
N ARG A 15 15.77 15.92 -11.17
CA ARG A 15 16.54 16.41 -12.32
C ARG A 15 17.70 15.53 -12.76
N GLY A 16 18.22 14.70 -11.86
CA GLY A 16 19.39 13.87 -12.15
C GLY A 16 19.48 12.66 -11.25
N SER A 17 20.04 11.59 -11.79
CA SER A 17 20.26 10.31 -11.11
C SER A 17 21.17 10.44 -9.88
N GLY A 18 22.12 11.38 -9.90
CA GLY A 18 22.97 11.67 -8.75
C GLY A 18 22.21 12.27 -7.55
N THR A 19 21.22 13.13 -7.82
CA THR A 19 20.37 13.70 -6.77
C THR A 19 19.40 12.65 -6.24
N GLU A 20 18.89 11.80 -7.11
CA GLU A 20 18.01 10.70 -6.73
C GLU A 20 18.74 9.70 -5.83
N THR A 21 19.99 9.33 -6.16
CA THR A 21 20.77 8.31 -5.45
C THR A 21 21.39 8.76 -4.12
N ARG A 22 21.52 10.08 -3.88
CA ARG A 22 22.20 10.65 -2.71
C ARG A 22 21.60 10.31 -1.34
N HIS A 23 20.29 10.09 -1.24
CA HIS A 23 19.60 9.89 0.05
C HIS A 23 18.68 8.68 0.02
N PRO A 24 18.61 7.83 1.07
CA PRO A 24 17.83 6.59 1.05
C PRO A 24 16.33 6.80 0.79
N ILE A 25 15.76 7.95 1.17
CA ILE A 25 14.38 8.32 0.81
C ILE A 25 14.32 8.69 -0.69
N ARG A 26 13.60 7.88 -1.47
CA ARG A 26 13.43 8.09 -2.92
C ARG A 26 12.13 8.78 -3.28
N LEU A 27 11.02 8.31 -2.71
CA LEU A 27 9.69 8.85 -2.98
C LEU A 27 9.03 9.26 -1.67
N TYR A 28 8.34 10.39 -1.69
CA TYR A 28 7.54 10.88 -0.58
C TYR A 28 6.22 11.43 -1.12
N SER A 29 5.12 11.04 -0.49
CA SER A 29 3.80 11.58 -0.74
C SER A 29 3.04 11.70 0.57
N ARG A 30 2.28 12.78 0.71
CA ARG A 30 1.36 12.97 1.83
C ARG A 30 -0.01 13.28 1.28
N TYR A 31 -0.98 12.46 1.65
CA TYR A 31 -2.38 12.64 1.31
C TYR A 31 -3.17 12.94 2.58
N VAL A 32 -3.47 14.21 2.82
CA VAL A 32 -4.10 14.72 4.06
C VAL A 32 -3.29 14.28 5.29
N ASP A 33 -3.72 13.21 5.96
CA ASP A 33 -3.09 12.65 7.17
C ASP A 33 -2.27 11.38 6.91
N ARG A 34 -2.33 10.82 5.70
CA ARG A 34 -1.61 9.60 5.33
C ARG A 34 -0.27 9.93 4.69
N ILE A 35 0.79 9.31 5.20
CA ILE A 35 2.16 9.48 4.71
C ILE A 35 2.60 8.21 4.00
N HIS A 36 3.16 8.37 2.80
CA HIS A 36 3.74 7.30 2.00
C HIS A 36 5.20 7.63 1.72
N VAL A 37 6.13 6.80 2.19
CA VAL A 37 7.56 6.99 1.99
C VAL A 37 8.17 5.72 1.41
N LEU A 38 8.94 5.85 0.31
CA LEU A 38 9.72 4.75 -0.25
C LEU A 38 11.20 4.95 0.07
N PHE A 39 11.78 3.96 0.73
CA PHE A 39 13.20 3.90 1.03
C PHE A 39 13.92 2.91 0.12
N ARG A 40 15.15 3.25 -0.28
CA ARG A 40 16.08 2.38 -0.99
C ARG A 40 17.42 2.41 -0.28
N PHE A 41 17.63 1.43 0.58
CA PHE A 41 18.87 1.25 1.32
C PHE A 41 19.92 0.45 0.55
N ILE A 42 21.18 0.77 0.80
CA ILE A 42 22.32 -0.10 0.49
C ILE A 42 22.49 -1.11 1.64
N ALA A 43 23.14 -2.25 1.39
CA ALA A 43 23.35 -3.31 2.38
C ALA A 43 24.14 -2.86 3.63
N GLU A 44 24.96 -1.81 3.53
CA GLU A 44 25.66 -1.21 4.67
C GLU A 44 24.72 -0.34 5.50
N GLU A 45 23.97 0.55 4.84
CA GLU A 45 23.00 1.43 5.49
C GLU A 45 21.90 0.66 6.22
N SER A 46 21.40 -0.43 5.61
CA SER A 46 20.37 -1.25 6.24
C SER A 46 20.88 -1.96 7.49
N ARG A 47 22.12 -2.47 7.46
CA ARG A 47 22.75 -3.11 8.62
C ARG A 47 23.00 -2.13 9.76
N ASP A 48 23.53 -0.96 9.45
CA ASP A 48 23.78 0.10 10.44
C ASP A 48 22.47 0.60 11.07
N LEU A 49 21.42 0.80 10.26
CA LEU A 49 20.11 1.21 10.77
C LEU A 49 19.50 0.16 11.72
N ILE A 50 19.59 -1.13 11.37
CA ILE A 50 19.14 -2.23 12.23
C ILE A 50 19.95 -2.28 13.53
N GLN A 51 21.28 -2.15 13.44
CA GLN A 51 22.16 -2.17 14.60
C GLN A 51 21.84 -1.02 15.57
N ARG A 52 21.64 0.19 15.05
CA ARG A 52 21.21 1.35 15.85
C ARG A 52 19.86 1.09 16.53
N HIS A 53 18.89 0.54 15.81
CA HIS A 53 17.59 0.20 16.38
C HIS A 53 17.67 -0.85 17.49
N LEU A 54 18.40 -1.95 17.27
CA LEU A 54 18.58 -3.04 18.25
C LEU A 54 19.41 -2.62 19.46
N SER A 55 20.32 -1.65 19.30
CA SER A 55 21.07 -1.08 20.42
C SER A 55 20.19 -0.27 21.37
N ALA A 56 19.17 0.40 20.83
CA ALA A 56 18.21 1.20 21.60
C ALA A 56 17.07 0.34 22.18
N ASN A 57 16.65 -0.71 21.46
CA ASN A 57 15.60 -1.63 21.87
C ASN A 57 16.09 -3.07 21.65
N PRO A 58 16.75 -3.69 22.66
CA PRO A 58 17.21 -5.06 22.52
C PRO A 58 16.02 -6.03 22.52
N ASP A 59 15.97 -6.92 21.52
CA ASP A 59 14.97 -7.99 21.42
C ASP A 59 15.65 -9.37 21.58
N PRO A 60 15.81 -9.86 22.82
CA PRO A 60 16.43 -11.16 23.09
C PRO A 60 15.53 -12.36 22.76
N MET A 61 14.20 -12.18 22.72
CA MET A 61 13.22 -13.27 22.50
C MET A 61 12.69 -13.35 21.06
N ASN A 62 13.09 -12.42 20.19
CA ASN A 62 12.64 -12.31 18.80
C ASN A 62 11.12 -12.05 18.69
N ASP A 63 10.57 -11.29 19.64
CA ASP A 63 9.16 -10.91 19.70
C ASP A 63 8.76 -9.97 18.54
N ASN A 64 9.75 -9.34 17.90
CA ASN A 64 9.55 -8.44 16.76
C ASN A 64 8.79 -9.08 15.59
N VAL A 65 8.85 -10.41 15.44
CA VAL A 65 8.13 -11.14 14.38
C VAL A 65 6.63 -11.27 14.70
N ILE A 66 6.26 -11.36 15.98
CA ILE A 66 4.90 -11.67 16.43
C ILE A 66 3.97 -10.47 16.23
N GLY A 67 4.46 -9.25 16.48
CA GLY A 67 3.71 -8.00 16.35
C GLY A 67 3.75 -7.34 14.97
N TYR A 68 4.21 -8.02 13.92
CA TYR A 68 4.38 -7.41 12.61
C TYR A 68 3.09 -7.44 11.79
N ASN A 69 2.55 -6.27 11.48
CA ASN A 69 1.33 -6.12 10.69
C ASN A 69 1.53 -6.61 9.24
N ASN A 70 0.64 -7.48 8.77
CA ASN A 70 0.67 -8.00 7.40
C ASN A 70 -0.71 -7.96 6.75
N LYS A 71 -0.72 -7.80 5.43
CA LYS A 71 -1.92 -7.62 4.62
C LYS A 71 -2.59 -8.98 4.37
N ARG A 72 -3.66 -9.26 5.12
CA ARG A 72 -4.43 -10.52 5.05
C ARG A 72 -5.30 -10.65 3.80
N CYS A 73 -5.57 -9.54 3.11
CA CYS A 73 -6.27 -9.49 1.83
C CYS A 73 -5.59 -10.29 0.69
N TRP A 74 -4.27 -10.44 0.72
CA TRP A 74 -3.53 -11.21 -0.28
C TRP A 74 -3.42 -12.69 0.12
N PRO A 75 -3.29 -13.64 -0.82
CA PRO A 75 -2.96 -15.03 -0.52
C PRO A 75 -1.62 -15.15 0.23
N CYS A 76 -1.44 -16.18 1.06
CA CYS A 76 -0.25 -16.36 1.91
C CYS A 76 1.07 -16.26 1.12
N ASP A 77 1.14 -16.84 -0.08
CA ASP A 77 2.34 -16.82 -0.92
C ASP A 77 2.69 -15.44 -1.49
N CYS A 78 1.72 -14.54 -1.47
CA CYS A 78 1.79 -13.18 -2.01
C CYS A 78 1.99 -12.12 -0.93
N ARG A 79 1.99 -12.53 0.34
CA ARG A 79 2.26 -11.63 1.45
C ARG A 79 3.76 -11.46 1.63
N MET A 80 4.14 -10.40 2.35
CA MET A 80 5.50 -10.26 2.83
C MET A 80 5.82 -11.44 3.77
N ARG A 81 6.90 -12.17 3.48
CA ARG A 81 7.44 -13.21 4.33
C ARG A 81 8.14 -12.56 5.51
N LEU A 82 7.82 -13.02 6.70
CA LEU A 82 8.35 -12.48 7.96
C LEU A 82 9.72 -13.10 8.25
N ILE A 83 10.76 -12.50 7.67
CA ILE A 83 12.16 -12.89 7.90
C ILE A 83 12.76 -11.91 8.88
N LYS A 84 13.53 -12.42 9.85
CA LYS A 84 14.11 -11.61 10.95
C LYS A 84 14.81 -10.34 10.45
N HIS A 85 15.62 -10.44 9.39
CA HIS A 85 16.31 -9.28 8.82
C HIS A 85 15.34 -8.22 8.29
N ASP A 86 14.33 -8.63 7.51
CA ASP A 86 13.37 -7.72 6.88
C ASP A 86 12.40 -7.12 7.91
N VAL A 87 11.97 -7.91 8.91
CA VAL A 87 11.15 -7.45 10.04
C VAL A 87 11.89 -6.39 10.84
N ASN A 88 13.13 -6.66 11.23
CA ASN A 88 13.96 -5.71 11.97
C ASN A 88 14.24 -4.44 11.14
N LEU A 89 14.45 -4.57 9.82
CA LEU A 89 14.59 -3.41 8.95
C LEU A 89 13.32 -2.55 8.94
N GLY A 90 12.15 -3.18 8.81
CA GLY A 90 10.87 -2.48 8.81
C GLY A 90 10.61 -1.71 10.10
N GLN A 91 10.88 -2.34 11.25
CA GLN A 91 10.77 -1.70 12.56
C GLN A 91 11.81 -0.60 12.77
N ALA A 92 13.06 -0.80 12.33
CA ALA A 92 14.11 0.20 12.44
C ALA A 92 13.79 1.47 11.63
N VAL A 93 13.25 1.30 10.42
CA VAL A 93 12.77 2.41 9.59
C VAL A 93 11.62 3.16 10.27
N PHE A 94 10.62 2.42 10.77
CA PHE A 94 9.51 3.03 11.49
C PHE A 94 9.97 3.79 12.73
N TRP A 95 10.86 3.20 13.51
CA TRP A 95 11.44 3.83 14.70
C TRP A 95 12.16 5.13 14.35
N ASN A 96 12.96 5.14 13.27
CA ASN A 96 13.65 6.33 12.80
C ASN A 96 12.68 7.45 12.36
N VAL A 97 11.63 7.10 11.61
CA VAL A 97 10.58 8.05 11.22
C VAL A 97 9.83 8.58 12.44
N LYS A 98 9.50 7.71 13.40
CA LYS A 98 8.80 8.07 14.64
C LYS A 98 9.63 9.01 15.50
N GLN A 99 10.94 8.83 15.57
CA GLN A 99 11.84 9.72 16.32
C GLN A 99 12.05 11.08 15.66
N SER A 100 11.87 11.16 14.34
CA SER A 100 11.99 12.42 13.60
C SER A 100 10.83 13.38 13.90
N LEU A 101 9.74 12.89 14.52
CA LEU A 101 8.55 13.68 14.84
C LEU A 101 8.48 13.98 16.34
N PRO A 102 8.40 15.26 16.74
CA PRO A 102 8.20 15.62 18.12
C PRO A 102 6.78 15.23 18.56
N ARG A 103 6.69 14.48 19.67
CA ARG A 103 5.41 13.97 20.22
C ARG A 103 4.39 15.06 20.55
N SER A 104 4.83 16.32 20.71
CA SER A 104 3.96 17.46 20.97
C SER A 104 3.15 17.91 19.76
N LEU A 105 3.58 17.58 18.54
CA LEU A 105 2.87 17.94 17.32
C LEU A 105 1.97 16.80 16.87
N THR A 106 2.58 15.65 16.58
CA THR A 106 1.90 14.45 16.09
C THR A 106 2.66 13.21 16.52
N THR A 107 1.95 12.08 16.57
CA THR A 107 2.54 10.77 16.81
C THR A 107 2.10 9.79 15.74
N ILE A 108 2.98 8.83 15.43
CA ILE A 108 2.66 7.70 14.56
C ILE A 108 2.68 6.43 15.41
N GLU A 109 1.58 5.70 15.37
CA GLU A 109 1.39 4.44 16.07
C GLU A 109 1.70 3.27 15.14
N TRP A 110 2.23 2.18 15.70
CA TRP A 110 2.62 1.03 14.88
C TRP A 110 1.39 0.29 14.35
N ASP A 111 0.33 0.20 15.16
CA ASP A 111 -0.89 -0.56 14.86
C ASP A 111 -1.60 -0.06 13.61
N ASP A 112 -1.58 1.26 13.37
CA ASP A 112 -2.16 1.90 12.17
C ASP A 112 -1.19 1.95 10.97
N THR A 113 0.05 1.50 11.16
CA THR A 113 1.08 1.55 10.12
C THR A 113 1.33 0.20 9.49
N PHE A 114 1.75 0.26 8.23
CA PHE A 114 2.17 -0.89 7.47
C PHE A 114 3.49 -0.60 6.78
N VAL A 115 4.48 -1.46 7.03
CA VAL A 115 5.79 -1.39 6.39
C VAL A 115 5.98 -2.65 5.55
N SER A 116 6.26 -2.49 4.26
CA SER A 116 6.60 -3.59 3.37
C SER A 116 8.05 -3.49 2.95
N VAL A 117 8.78 -4.61 3.03
CA VAL A 117 10.18 -4.70 2.65
C VAL A 117 10.32 -5.58 1.42
N TYR A 118 10.81 -4.98 0.34
CA TYR A 118 11.26 -5.72 -0.84
C TYR A 118 12.73 -6.10 -0.66
N SER A 119 13.01 -7.40 -0.66
CA SER A 119 14.33 -7.96 -0.31
C SER A 119 14.70 -9.09 -1.25
N LYS A 120 15.83 -9.77 -0.99
CA LYS A 120 16.23 -10.97 -1.75
C LYS A 120 15.24 -12.12 -1.59
N ASP A 121 14.64 -12.22 -0.40
CA ASP A 121 13.72 -13.28 -0.01
C ASP A 121 12.25 -12.90 -0.22
N ASN A 122 11.97 -11.60 -0.30
CA ASN A 122 10.66 -11.00 -0.50
C ASN A 122 10.55 -10.39 -1.91
N PRO A 123 9.93 -11.09 -2.88
CA PRO A 123 9.90 -10.66 -4.28
C PRO A 123 8.84 -9.61 -4.60
N GLN A 124 7.96 -9.29 -3.65
CA GLN A 124 6.80 -8.42 -3.85
C GLN A 124 6.90 -7.19 -2.96
N LEU A 125 6.44 -6.05 -3.47
CA LEU A 125 6.28 -4.83 -2.70
C LEU A 125 4.78 -4.56 -2.52
N LEU A 126 4.34 -4.44 -1.27
CA LEU A 126 2.95 -4.23 -0.92
C LEU A 126 2.78 -2.81 -0.39
N PHE A 127 1.73 -2.11 -0.82
CA PHE A 127 1.34 -0.85 -0.22
C PHE A 127 -0.15 -0.60 -0.43
N SER A 128 -0.69 0.36 0.31
CA SER A 128 -2.06 0.83 0.13
C SER A 128 -2.05 2.34 -0.04
N MET A 129 -2.81 2.83 -1.02
CA MET A 129 -2.92 4.26 -1.31
C MET A 129 -4.35 4.56 -1.78
N CYS A 130 -4.96 5.61 -1.25
CA CYS A 130 -6.32 6.06 -1.63
C CYS A 130 -7.37 4.93 -1.61
N GLY A 131 -7.29 4.00 -0.66
CA GLY A 131 -8.24 2.88 -0.55
C GLY A 131 -8.03 1.75 -1.56
N PHE A 132 -6.99 1.83 -2.40
CA PHE A 132 -6.49 0.70 -3.20
C PHE A 132 -5.41 -0.03 -2.42
N GLU A 133 -5.36 -1.35 -2.57
CA GLU A 133 -4.26 -2.18 -2.14
C GLU A 133 -3.52 -2.69 -3.37
N ILE A 134 -2.22 -2.43 -3.40
CA ILE A 134 -1.40 -2.60 -4.57
C ILE A 134 -0.25 -3.54 -4.21
N ARG A 135 -0.10 -4.57 -5.05
CA ARG A 135 1.00 -5.52 -5.01
C ARG A 135 1.82 -5.34 -6.27
N MET A 136 3.05 -4.88 -6.13
CA MET A 136 3.99 -4.75 -7.24
C MET A 136 4.92 -5.95 -7.30
N LEU A 137 5.02 -6.56 -8.49
CA LEU A 137 5.91 -7.68 -8.78
C LEU A 137 6.79 -7.35 -10.00
N PRO A 138 8.11 -7.23 -9.82
CA PRO A 138 9.05 -7.06 -10.92
C PRO A 138 9.16 -8.32 -11.78
N LYS A 139 9.23 -8.16 -13.10
CA LYS A 139 9.38 -9.27 -14.07
C LYS A 139 10.62 -10.13 -13.82
N ILE A 140 11.70 -9.56 -13.28
CA ILE A 140 12.95 -10.28 -12.99
C ILE A 140 12.75 -11.36 -11.90
N ARG A 141 11.72 -11.21 -11.04
CA ARG A 141 11.46 -12.09 -9.89
C ARG A 141 10.32 -13.09 -10.14
N THR A 142 9.75 -13.17 -11.35
CA THR A 142 8.62 -14.07 -11.68
C THR A 142 9.03 -15.54 -11.87
N LEU A 143 10.14 -15.99 -11.27
CA LEU A 143 10.69 -17.34 -11.44
C LEU A 143 9.81 -18.46 -10.85
N ASN A 144 8.78 -18.12 -10.06
CA ASN A 144 7.89 -19.09 -9.38
C ASN A 144 6.55 -19.35 -10.11
N GLY A 145 6.50 -19.24 -11.44
CA GLY A 145 5.41 -19.84 -12.22
C GLY A 145 4.11 -19.05 -12.40
N GLU A 146 3.96 -17.84 -11.86
CA GLU A 146 2.94 -16.91 -12.37
C GLU A 146 3.42 -16.41 -13.74
N GLN A 147 3.00 -17.10 -14.80
CA GLN A 147 3.14 -16.60 -16.17
C GLN A 147 2.58 -15.17 -16.23
N PHE A 148 3.20 -14.35 -17.08
CA PHE A 148 2.78 -13.00 -17.44
C PHE A 148 1.42 -13.08 -18.17
N SER A 149 0.39 -13.50 -17.46
CA SER A 149 -0.97 -13.63 -17.97
C SER A 149 -1.51 -12.21 -18.08
N LEU A 150 -1.92 -11.84 -19.29
CA LEU A 150 -2.67 -10.62 -19.55
C LEU A 150 -4.06 -10.81 -18.93
N LYS A 151 -4.15 -10.65 -17.61
CA LYS A 151 -5.43 -10.49 -16.93
C LYS A 151 -5.82 -9.02 -17.03
N ASP A 152 -7.06 -8.75 -17.44
CA ASP A 152 -7.58 -7.40 -17.71
C ASP A 152 -7.56 -6.45 -16.49
N ALA A 153 -7.37 -6.98 -15.27
CA ALA A 153 -7.36 -6.24 -14.02
C ALA A 153 -5.96 -6.04 -13.41
N VAL A 154 -4.90 -6.08 -14.24
CA VAL A 154 -3.50 -5.91 -13.79
C VAL A 154 -2.84 -4.78 -14.58
N TRP A 155 -2.20 -3.84 -13.88
CA TRP A 155 -1.44 -2.77 -14.52
C TRP A 155 -0.06 -3.26 -14.91
N ASN A 156 0.26 -3.19 -16.21
CA ASN A 156 1.59 -3.47 -16.72
C ASN A 156 2.41 -2.17 -16.71
N LEU A 157 3.37 -2.07 -15.78
CA LEU A 157 4.22 -0.91 -15.63
C LEU A 157 5.35 -0.95 -16.66
N THR A 158 5.48 0.13 -17.43
CA THR A 158 6.52 0.29 -18.45
C THR A 158 7.62 1.21 -17.94
N ASN A 159 8.87 0.86 -18.26
CA ASN A 159 9.98 1.77 -18.03
C ASN A 159 9.96 2.88 -19.09
N GLU A 160 10.09 4.13 -18.67
CA GLU A 160 10.05 5.27 -19.57
C GLU A 160 11.21 5.29 -20.57
N GLN A 161 12.40 4.84 -20.16
CA GLN A 161 13.60 4.87 -21.00
C GLN A 161 13.63 3.72 -22.02
N THR A 162 13.42 2.48 -21.57
CA THR A 162 13.50 1.30 -22.44
C THR A 162 12.17 0.96 -23.12
N LYS A 163 11.06 1.56 -22.68
CA LYS A 163 9.67 1.24 -23.09
C LYS A 163 9.26 -0.21 -22.85
N GLU A 164 10.08 -1.00 -22.16
CA GLU A 164 9.76 -2.37 -21.81
C GLU A 164 8.86 -2.45 -20.58
N ARG A 165 8.02 -3.49 -20.53
CA ARG A 165 7.22 -3.82 -19.34
C ARG A 165 8.12 -4.46 -18.27
N THR A 166 8.41 -3.73 -17.20
CA THR A 166 9.37 -4.14 -16.17
C THR A 166 8.72 -4.71 -14.93
N ALA A 167 7.48 -4.32 -14.62
CA ALA A 167 6.76 -4.77 -13.45
C ALA A 167 5.25 -4.88 -13.71
N GLN A 168 4.57 -5.67 -12.89
CA GLN A 168 3.13 -5.76 -12.85
C GLN A 168 2.61 -5.28 -11.50
N ALA A 169 1.54 -4.49 -11.51
CA ALA A 169 0.85 -4.04 -10.33
C ALA A 169 -0.55 -4.67 -10.29
N PHE A 170 -0.77 -5.51 -9.28
CA PHE A 170 -2.07 -6.12 -9.00
C PHE A 170 -2.83 -5.20 -8.06
N LEU A 171 -4.09 -4.93 -8.38
CA LEU A 171 -4.94 -4.00 -7.65
C LEU A 171 -6.05 -4.77 -6.97
N ARG A 172 -6.37 -4.36 -5.76
CA ARG A 172 -7.52 -4.82 -4.99
C ARG A 172 -8.13 -3.64 -4.24
N VAL A 173 -9.43 -3.72 -3.94
CA VAL A 173 -10.07 -2.75 -3.06
C VAL A 173 -9.66 -3.05 -1.62
N SER A 174 -9.26 -2.02 -0.87
CA SER A 174 -8.93 -2.20 0.55
C SER A 174 -10.13 -2.64 1.38
N ASP A 175 -9.89 -3.43 2.42
CA ASP A 175 -10.94 -3.91 3.32
C ASP A 175 -11.73 -2.76 3.96
N GLU A 176 -11.06 -1.65 4.26
CA GLU A 176 -11.69 -0.40 4.75
C GLU A 176 -12.67 0.18 3.71
N GLY A 177 -12.29 0.19 2.43
CA GLY A 177 -13.17 0.65 1.36
C GLY A 177 -14.42 -0.21 1.22
N VAL A 178 -14.27 -1.54 1.34
CA VAL A 178 -15.41 -2.48 1.35
C VAL A 178 -16.31 -2.24 2.56
N TRP A 179 -15.72 -2.04 3.74
CA TRP A 179 -16.45 -1.77 4.97
C TRP A 179 -17.25 -0.47 4.91
N GLN A 180 -16.65 0.61 4.41
CA GLN A 180 -17.32 1.90 4.21
C GLN A 180 -18.51 1.79 3.25
N PHE A 181 -18.37 1.03 2.17
CA PHE A 181 -19.46 0.75 1.24
C PHE A 181 -20.61 0.02 1.93
N ASN A 182 -20.32 -1.06 2.66
CA ASN A 182 -21.33 -1.82 3.40
C ASN A 182 -22.07 -0.95 4.43
N ASN A 183 -21.35 -0.11 5.16
CA ASN A 183 -21.97 0.83 6.09
C ASN A 183 -22.83 1.88 5.40
N ARG A 184 -22.41 2.35 4.21
CA ARG A 184 -23.21 3.28 3.42
C ARG A 184 -24.54 2.64 3.00
N ILE A 185 -24.54 1.37 2.59
CA ILE A 185 -25.77 0.66 2.23
C ILE A 185 -26.65 0.43 3.47
N ARG A 186 -26.08 0.03 4.60
CA ARG A 186 -26.82 -0.05 5.89
C ARG A 186 -27.48 1.28 6.25
N GLN A 187 -26.77 2.40 6.08
CA GLN A 187 -27.31 3.72 6.33
C GLN A 187 -28.48 4.05 5.39
N VAL A 188 -28.39 3.69 4.11
CA VAL A 188 -29.50 3.85 3.17
C VAL A 188 -30.72 3.07 3.67
N LEU A 189 -30.57 1.80 4.03
CA LEU A 189 -31.66 0.96 4.53
C LEU A 189 -32.30 1.51 5.82
N MET A 190 -31.47 1.88 6.82
CA MET A 190 -31.95 2.44 8.08
C MET A 190 -32.69 3.78 7.90
N SER A 191 -32.30 4.58 6.90
CA SER A 191 -32.94 5.88 6.60
C SER A 191 -34.24 5.76 5.78
N SER A 192 -34.64 4.56 5.38
CA SER A 192 -35.67 4.35 4.34
C SER A 192 -37.07 4.00 4.86
N CYS A 193 -37.31 4.01 6.18
CA CYS A 193 -38.56 3.54 6.81
C CYS A 193 -39.88 4.13 6.27
N SER A 194 -39.87 5.31 5.61
CA SER A 194 -41.08 5.91 5.03
C SER A 194 -40.83 6.57 3.67
N THR A 195 -39.81 6.14 2.93
CA THR A 195 -39.47 6.69 1.60
C THR A 195 -39.97 5.80 0.47
N THR A 196 -40.35 6.40 -0.67
CA THR A 196 -40.76 5.65 -1.85
C THR A 196 -39.64 4.74 -2.37
N PHE A 197 -40.00 3.56 -2.90
CA PHE A 197 -39.03 2.60 -3.45
C PHE A 197 -38.06 3.24 -4.46
N SER A 198 -38.56 4.13 -5.32
CA SER A 198 -37.71 4.85 -6.28
C SER A 198 -36.61 5.68 -5.61
N LYS A 199 -36.86 6.29 -4.44
CA LYS A 199 -35.83 7.03 -3.69
C LYS A 199 -34.75 6.10 -3.13
N ILE A 200 -35.14 4.91 -2.69
CA ILE A 200 -34.20 3.89 -2.19
C ILE A 200 -33.30 3.42 -3.33
N VAL A 201 -33.89 3.05 -4.47
CA VAL A 201 -33.16 2.62 -5.68
C VAL A 201 -32.21 3.72 -6.16
N ASN A 202 -32.64 4.98 -6.18
CA ASN A 202 -31.77 6.09 -6.59
C ASN A 202 -30.56 6.28 -5.65
N LYS A 203 -30.74 6.13 -4.33
CA LYS A 203 -29.64 6.18 -3.35
C LYS A 203 -28.67 5.01 -3.55
N TRP A 204 -29.20 3.80 -3.78
CA TRP A 204 -28.40 2.61 -4.08
C TRP A 204 -27.60 2.77 -5.38
N ASN A 205 -28.25 3.17 -6.47
CA ASN A 205 -27.60 3.45 -7.76
C ASN A 205 -26.48 4.48 -7.61
N THR A 206 -26.71 5.55 -6.86
CA THR A 206 -25.68 6.58 -6.60
C THR A 206 -24.49 6.00 -5.83
N ALA A 207 -24.73 5.16 -4.82
CA ALA A 207 -23.67 4.52 -4.06
C ALA A 207 -22.87 3.53 -4.92
N LEU A 208 -23.56 2.71 -5.72
CA LEU A 208 -22.93 1.74 -6.62
C LEU A 208 -22.11 2.42 -7.72
N ILE A 209 -22.66 3.44 -8.38
CA ILE A 209 -21.95 4.20 -9.42
C ILE A 209 -20.67 4.81 -8.83
N ARG A 210 -20.74 5.40 -7.63
CA ARG A 210 -19.55 5.96 -6.96
C ARG A 210 -18.48 4.89 -6.72
N LEU A 211 -18.86 3.72 -6.22
CA LEU A 211 -17.94 2.60 -6.00
C LEU A 211 -17.28 2.13 -7.31
N MET A 212 -18.10 1.84 -8.33
CA MET A 212 -17.65 1.28 -9.60
C MET A 212 -16.81 2.29 -10.40
N THR A 213 -17.18 3.57 -10.40
CA THR A 213 -16.43 4.62 -11.11
C THR A 213 -15.09 4.96 -10.46
N TYR A 214 -15.00 4.82 -9.14
CA TYR A 214 -13.77 5.05 -8.38
C TYR A 214 -12.80 3.86 -8.50
N TYR A 215 -13.23 2.65 -8.14
CA TYR A 215 -12.36 1.48 -8.08
C TYR A 215 -12.15 0.77 -9.43
N ARG A 216 -13.11 0.89 -10.35
CA ARG A 216 -13.06 0.32 -11.71
C ARG A 216 -12.52 -1.12 -11.74
N GLU A 217 -11.34 -1.31 -12.29
CA GLU A 217 -10.66 -2.61 -12.50
C GLU A 217 -10.36 -3.33 -11.17
N ALA A 218 -10.15 -2.60 -10.07
CA ALA A 218 -9.82 -3.21 -8.77
C ALA A 218 -10.99 -4.04 -8.19
N VAL A 219 -12.22 -3.75 -8.59
CA VAL A 219 -13.42 -4.48 -8.15
C VAL A 219 -13.38 -5.94 -8.62
N VAL A 220 -12.88 -6.18 -9.84
CA VAL A 220 -12.85 -7.52 -10.47
C VAL A 220 -11.95 -8.49 -9.70
N ASN A 221 -10.87 -7.98 -9.10
CA ASN A 221 -9.94 -8.81 -8.31
C ASN A 221 -10.38 -9.01 -6.85
N THR A 222 -11.48 -8.36 -6.42
CA THR A 222 -11.93 -8.37 -5.03
C THR A 222 -13.21 -9.20 -4.91
N ASN A 223 -13.06 -10.53 -4.76
CA ASN A 223 -14.19 -11.45 -4.66
C ASN A 223 -15.13 -11.11 -3.51
N GLU A 224 -14.59 -10.68 -2.38
CA GLU A 224 -15.36 -10.33 -1.18
C GLU A 224 -16.27 -9.12 -1.43
N LEU A 225 -15.86 -8.20 -2.30
CA LEU A 225 -16.69 -7.08 -2.70
C LEU A 225 -17.79 -7.53 -3.66
N LEU A 226 -17.50 -8.47 -4.57
CA LEU A 226 -18.50 -9.05 -5.46
C LEU A 226 -19.57 -9.81 -4.67
N ASP A 227 -19.16 -10.61 -3.68
CA ASP A 227 -20.09 -11.31 -2.78
C ASP A 227 -20.93 -10.31 -1.97
N ALA A 228 -20.33 -9.23 -1.46
CA ALA A 228 -21.05 -8.16 -0.77
C ALA A 228 -22.07 -7.44 -1.68
N LEU A 229 -21.75 -7.25 -2.96
CA LEU A 229 -22.67 -6.66 -3.94
C LEU A 229 -23.85 -7.58 -4.24
N VAL A 230 -23.62 -8.89 -4.39
CA VAL A 230 -24.69 -9.87 -4.65
C VAL A 230 -25.60 -10.02 -3.44
N THR A 231 -25.03 -10.18 -2.25
CA THR A 231 -25.80 -10.37 -1.01
C THR A 231 -26.66 -9.16 -0.62
N GLN A 232 -26.31 -7.96 -1.06
CA GLN A 232 -27.09 -6.74 -0.80
C GLN A 232 -28.10 -6.41 -1.91
N ALA A 233 -28.02 -7.11 -3.05
CA ALA A 233 -28.96 -6.94 -4.16
C ALA A 233 -30.19 -7.87 -4.06
N VAL A 234 -30.09 -8.94 -3.25
CA VAL A 234 -31.16 -9.89 -2.94
C VAL A 234 -31.84 -9.51 -1.62
#